data_AF-A0A8H6ISC2-F1
#
_entry.id   AF-A0A8H6ISC2-F1
#
_cell.length_a   1.000
_cell.length_b   1.000
_cell.length_c   1.000
_cell.angle_alpha   90.00
_cell.angle_beta   90.00
_cell.angle_gamma   90.00
#
_symmetry.space_group_name_H-M   'P 1'
#
loop_
_entity.id
_entity.type
_entity.pdbx_description
1 polymer ?
#
loop_
_entity_poly.entity_id
_entity_poly.type
_entity_poly.pdbx_seq_one_letter_code
_entity_poly.pdbx_strand_id
1 'polypeptide(L)'
;MDDTFITSRTIDRLYDHAVIDNESYQSIPARHYRVSGHFVATMVRFNFYLPPKQAWGGRFFQFAFPVQTENATDETVGFALDSQAYAVQVNGVRGFHAEAAAARFSRRIAARYYDAGSRRIHGYLYGGSGGSLQVIGAMEGSTGIWDGAVPFVQAIPVSAPNNLAIRAMASLVLRGKAAGIQNALAPGGSGDPFALLDAVERDVFREVTNLGVPIQTWEDFSKASDTKTLAVLTNEIIRVMDPTYADDFWTKPGYLGTEQSFLGDIFRDAMVNFEATLKEVVLDDAGIPVTMTLETTQDPLPPTVCGKEFYDFAILAPDSSILGVLIGKFDPITKISTIDNRSNTHDICSVTRSLIKGTRIRIDNKWSLAMRAYYRYQVPDDPGYYGFDQLRQADGSPKFPQRQIDASRKIATGTSGGATHSGRINGKVIVIQSLMDSDAFPWHADWYRSQVKRALGARFDDNYRLWYNENTDHSYEGPKEPSTRGAFIVQYRGICQQALRDLSA
;
A
#
# COMPACT_ATOMS: atom_id res chain seq x y z
N MET A 1 -6.87 -11.94 -29.76
CA MET A 1 -6.31 -10.70 -29.19
C MET A 1 -7.08 -10.48 -27.91
N ASP A 2 -6.38 -10.47 -26.78
CA ASP A 2 -6.97 -10.31 -25.45
C ASP A 2 -7.78 -9.01 -25.39
N ASP A 3 -9.02 -9.08 -24.89
CA ASP A 3 -9.92 -7.94 -24.65
C ASP A 3 -9.38 -6.96 -23.57
N THR A 4 -8.19 -7.21 -23.02
CA THR A 4 -7.54 -6.42 -21.95
C THR A 4 -6.49 -5.42 -22.45
N PHE A 5 -6.01 -5.52 -23.70
CA PHE A 5 -4.97 -4.61 -24.20
C PHE A 5 -5.56 -3.30 -24.74
N ILE A 6 -5.19 -2.16 -24.13
CA ILE A 6 -5.75 -0.84 -24.47
C ILE A 6 -4.89 -0.12 -25.50
N THR A 7 -5.51 0.42 -26.54
CA THR A 7 -4.87 1.30 -27.51
C THR A 7 -5.50 2.69 -27.49
N SER A 8 -4.85 3.65 -28.15
CA SER A 8 -5.43 4.99 -28.38
C SER A 8 -6.79 4.98 -29.10
N ARG A 9 -7.13 3.87 -29.77
CA ARG A 9 -8.41 3.66 -30.48
C ARG A 9 -9.41 2.79 -29.73
N THR A 10 -8.98 2.09 -28.69
CA THR A 10 -9.89 1.25 -27.89
C THR A 10 -10.97 2.13 -27.27
N ILE A 11 -12.21 1.67 -27.26
CA ILE A 11 -13.31 2.32 -26.55
C ILE A 11 -13.66 1.39 -25.39
N ASP A 12 -13.40 1.86 -24.17
CA ASP A 12 -13.86 1.18 -22.98
C ASP A 12 -15.31 1.60 -22.73
N ARG A 13 -16.26 0.66 -22.85
CA ARG A 13 -17.69 0.93 -22.72
C ARG A 13 -18.09 1.45 -21.33
N LEU A 14 -17.27 1.20 -20.31
CA LEU A 14 -17.51 1.74 -18.97
C LEU A 14 -17.20 3.25 -18.91
N TYR A 15 -16.34 3.76 -19.80
CA TYR A 15 -15.82 5.13 -19.78
C TYR A 15 -15.96 5.84 -21.14
N ASP A 16 -16.93 5.44 -21.97
CA ASP A 16 -17.11 5.99 -23.31
C ASP A 16 -17.89 7.32 -23.33
N HIS A 17 -18.65 7.60 -22.28
CA HIS A 17 -19.48 8.79 -22.14
C HIS A 17 -19.01 9.69 -20.98
N ALA A 18 -18.21 10.71 -21.31
CA ALA A 18 -17.75 11.74 -20.36
C ALA A 18 -18.61 13.00 -20.45
N VAL A 19 -18.96 13.56 -19.29
CA VAL A 19 -19.70 14.83 -19.13
C VAL A 19 -18.81 15.85 -18.43
N ILE A 20 -18.82 17.08 -18.92
CA ILE A 20 -18.18 18.22 -18.25
C ILE A 20 -19.17 18.80 -17.25
N ASP A 21 -18.77 18.86 -15.99
CA ASP A 21 -19.58 19.38 -14.89
C ASP A 21 -19.34 20.88 -14.68
N ASN A 22 -18.10 21.32 -14.82
CA ASN A 22 -17.71 22.71 -14.56
C ASN A 22 -16.45 23.09 -15.33
N GLU A 23 -16.38 24.37 -15.71
CA GLU A 23 -15.23 24.97 -16.37
C GLU A 23 -14.92 26.32 -15.70
N SER A 24 -13.66 26.55 -15.33
CA SER A 24 -13.30 27.76 -14.57
C SER A 24 -11.85 28.17 -14.80
N TYR A 25 -11.59 29.47 -14.75
CA TYR A 25 -10.23 30.00 -14.66
C TYR A 25 -9.81 30.12 -13.21
N GLN A 26 -8.61 29.63 -12.91
CA GLN A 26 -8.04 29.57 -11.57
C GLN A 26 -6.74 30.39 -11.53
N SER A 27 -6.37 30.90 -10.36
CA SER A 27 -5.14 31.69 -10.15
C SER A 27 -4.10 31.02 -9.25
N ILE A 28 -4.51 30.00 -8.48
CA ILE A 28 -3.66 29.24 -7.55
C ILE A 28 -3.55 27.82 -8.10
N PRO A 29 -2.36 27.20 -8.17
CA PRO A 29 -1.03 27.72 -7.78
C PRO A 29 -0.46 28.74 -8.77
N ALA A 30 -0.96 28.74 -10.00
CA ALA A 30 -0.69 29.74 -11.03
C ALA A 30 -1.92 29.83 -11.95
N ARG A 31 -1.95 30.81 -12.85
CA ARG A 31 -3.06 30.96 -13.80
C ARG A 31 -3.23 29.70 -14.64
N HIS A 32 -4.42 29.11 -14.62
CA HIS A 32 -4.74 27.95 -15.44
C HIS A 32 -6.25 27.82 -15.66
N TYR A 33 -6.64 27.01 -16.64
CA TYR A 33 -8.02 26.65 -16.93
C TYR A 33 -8.31 25.27 -16.37
N ARG A 34 -9.31 25.16 -15.49
CA ARG A 34 -9.74 23.91 -14.87
C ARG A 34 -11.03 23.42 -15.51
N VAL A 35 -11.01 22.17 -15.96
CA VAL A 35 -12.20 21.44 -16.45
C VAL A 35 -12.46 20.26 -15.52
N SER A 36 -13.64 20.22 -14.92
CA SER A 36 -14.13 19.14 -14.06
C SER A 36 -15.20 18.33 -14.78
N GLY A 37 -15.26 17.03 -14.53
CA GLY A 37 -16.30 16.20 -15.09
C GLY A 37 -16.32 14.78 -14.51
N HIS A 38 -17.16 13.94 -15.10
CA HIS A 38 -17.30 12.54 -14.72
C HIS A 38 -17.63 11.64 -15.92
N PHE A 39 -17.45 10.33 -15.75
CA PHE A 39 -17.95 9.32 -16.68
C PHE A 39 -19.33 8.84 -16.21
N VAL A 40 -20.32 8.90 -17.10
CA VAL A 40 -21.72 8.56 -16.77
C VAL A 40 -21.85 7.10 -16.37
N ALA A 41 -22.76 6.83 -15.43
CA ALA A 41 -22.99 5.50 -14.85
C ALA A 41 -21.76 4.92 -14.11
N THR A 42 -20.80 5.77 -13.75
CA THR A 42 -19.66 5.42 -12.89
C THR A 42 -19.53 6.42 -11.75
N MET A 43 -18.72 6.07 -10.74
CA MET A 43 -18.26 7.01 -9.71
C MET A 43 -16.97 7.72 -10.10
N VAL A 44 -16.52 7.59 -11.37
CA VAL A 44 -15.23 8.13 -11.82
C VAL A 44 -15.41 9.59 -12.24
N ARG A 45 -14.68 10.46 -11.55
CA ARG A 45 -14.60 11.90 -11.73
C ARG A 45 -13.18 12.28 -12.15
N PHE A 46 -13.05 13.36 -12.91
CA PHE A 46 -11.76 13.86 -13.37
C PHE A 46 -11.65 15.37 -13.27
N ASN A 47 -10.42 15.85 -13.14
CA ASN A 47 -10.06 17.25 -13.35
C ASN A 47 -8.87 17.36 -14.31
N PHE A 48 -8.94 18.33 -15.22
CA PHE A 48 -7.84 18.73 -16.10
C PHE A 48 -7.43 20.16 -15.77
N TYR A 49 -6.13 20.41 -15.65
CA TYR A 49 -5.57 21.70 -15.25
C TYR A 49 -4.64 22.21 -16.34
N LEU A 50 -5.17 23.08 -17.20
CA LEU A 50 -4.55 23.50 -18.47
C LEU A 50 -3.84 24.85 -18.31
N PRO A 51 -2.51 24.96 -18.55
CA PRO A 51 -1.84 26.27 -18.57
C PRO A 51 -2.40 27.19 -19.65
N PRO A 52 -2.17 28.51 -19.56
CA PRO A 52 -2.53 29.46 -20.61
C PRO A 52 -1.94 29.05 -21.96
N LYS A 53 -2.64 29.37 -23.05
CA LYS A 53 -2.29 28.89 -24.40
C LYS A 53 -0.81 29.09 -24.77
N GLN A 54 -0.23 30.23 -24.41
CA GLN A 54 1.16 30.56 -24.77
C GLN A 54 2.21 29.77 -23.96
N ALA A 55 1.83 29.17 -22.83
CA ALA A 55 2.73 28.46 -21.93
C ALA A 55 2.72 26.94 -22.13
N TRP A 56 1.85 26.41 -23.00
CA TRP A 56 1.72 24.97 -23.20
C TRP A 56 2.71 24.41 -24.22
N GLY A 57 3.48 23.41 -23.79
CA GLY A 57 4.54 22.74 -24.55
C GLY A 57 4.09 21.47 -25.28
N GLY A 58 2.79 21.22 -25.43
CA GLY A 58 2.27 20.06 -26.20
C GLY A 58 2.18 18.75 -25.42
N ARG A 59 2.17 18.78 -24.08
CA ARG A 59 2.25 17.59 -23.23
C ARG A 59 1.31 17.63 -22.02
N PHE A 60 1.14 16.49 -21.35
CA PHE A 60 0.49 16.39 -20.05
C PHE A 60 1.15 15.37 -19.11
N PHE A 61 0.93 15.57 -17.83
CA PHE A 61 1.30 14.65 -16.76
C PHE A 61 0.06 14.14 -16.03
N GLN A 62 0.05 12.85 -15.70
CA GLN A 62 -1.06 12.20 -15.04
C GLN A 62 -0.59 11.42 -13.82
N PHE A 63 -1.15 11.75 -12.67
CA PHE A 63 -0.90 11.02 -11.43
C PHE A 63 -1.92 9.89 -11.26
N ALA A 64 -1.45 8.69 -10.94
CA ALA A 64 -2.28 7.52 -10.70
C ALA A 64 -2.03 6.93 -9.31
N PHE A 65 -3.11 6.74 -8.57
CA PHE A 65 -3.09 6.05 -7.28
C PHE A 65 -4.47 5.45 -6.97
N PRO A 66 -4.57 4.23 -6.37
CA PRO A 66 -5.84 3.50 -6.31
C PRO A 66 -6.91 4.14 -5.40
N VAL A 67 -6.53 5.03 -4.50
CA VAL A 67 -7.42 5.65 -3.49
C VAL A 67 -7.30 7.18 -3.44
N GLN A 68 -6.86 7.82 -4.54
CA GLN A 68 -6.79 9.28 -4.61
C GLN A 68 -8.16 9.92 -4.88
N THR A 69 -8.27 11.24 -4.68
CA THR A 69 -9.41 12.01 -5.19
C THR A 69 -9.11 12.54 -6.59
N GLU A 70 -10.14 13.01 -7.30
CA GLU A 70 -10.00 13.67 -8.60
C GLU A 70 -9.29 15.03 -8.50
N ASN A 71 -9.09 15.56 -7.29
CA ASN A 71 -8.51 16.88 -7.07
C ASN A 71 -6.99 16.76 -6.92
N ALA A 72 -6.27 17.36 -7.87
CA ALA A 72 -4.82 17.50 -7.78
C ALA A 72 -4.44 18.54 -6.70
N THR A 73 -3.33 18.28 -6.01
CA THR A 73 -2.73 19.24 -5.09
C THR A 73 -2.17 20.44 -5.84
N ASP A 74 -2.08 21.60 -5.19
CA ASP A 74 -1.44 22.80 -5.75
C ASP A 74 -0.02 22.50 -6.24
N GLU A 75 0.75 21.71 -5.50
CA GLU A 75 2.11 21.33 -5.93
C GLU A 75 2.10 20.44 -7.19
N THR A 76 1.11 19.55 -7.35
CA THR A 76 0.96 18.73 -8.57
C THR A 76 0.61 19.60 -9.78
N VAL A 77 -0.35 20.51 -9.61
CA VAL A 77 -0.75 21.44 -10.66
C VAL A 77 0.43 22.36 -11.00
N GLY A 78 1.07 22.97 -10.00
CA GLY A 78 2.17 23.91 -10.16
C GLY A 78 3.33 23.30 -10.93
N PHE A 79 3.75 22.08 -10.58
CA PHE A 79 4.77 21.33 -11.31
C PHE A 79 4.42 21.13 -12.80
N ALA A 80 3.19 20.73 -13.10
CA ALA A 80 2.77 20.52 -14.49
C ALA A 80 2.82 21.85 -15.27
N LEU A 81 2.28 22.93 -14.70
CA LEU A 81 2.27 24.26 -15.33
C LEU A 81 3.70 24.77 -15.58
N ASP A 82 4.58 24.67 -14.58
CA ASP A 82 6.01 25.04 -14.69
C ASP A 82 6.75 24.22 -15.75
N SER A 83 6.35 22.97 -15.94
CA SER A 83 6.90 22.07 -16.95
C SER A 83 6.21 22.18 -18.32
N GLN A 84 5.49 23.27 -18.57
CA GLN A 84 4.75 23.53 -19.81
C GLN A 84 3.76 22.39 -20.18
N ALA A 85 3.21 21.74 -19.17
CA ALA A 85 2.28 20.62 -19.28
C ALA A 85 0.92 20.98 -18.68
N TYR A 86 -0.15 20.31 -19.12
CA TYR A 86 -1.38 20.27 -18.31
C TYR A 86 -1.36 19.06 -17.37
N ALA A 87 -2.04 19.16 -16.23
CA ALA A 87 -2.21 18.03 -15.31
C ALA A 87 -3.54 17.31 -15.58
N VAL A 88 -3.53 15.98 -15.46
CA VAL A 88 -4.71 15.12 -15.49
C VAL A 88 -4.81 14.39 -14.16
N GLN A 89 -5.96 14.47 -13.49
CA GLN A 89 -6.22 13.68 -12.30
C GLN A 89 -7.62 13.08 -12.32
N VAL A 90 -7.71 11.84 -11.85
CA VAL A 90 -8.91 11.01 -11.78
C VAL A 90 -9.02 10.50 -10.35
N ASN A 91 -10.22 10.39 -9.78
CA ASN A 91 -10.34 9.70 -8.49
C ASN A 91 -9.97 8.23 -8.62
N GLY A 92 -9.36 7.70 -7.58
CA GLY A 92 -8.73 6.38 -7.58
C GLY A 92 -9.75 5.28 -7.78
N VAL A 93 -9.47 4.43 -8.76
CA VAL A 93 -10.09 3.12 -8.96
C VAL A 93 -9.00 2.11 -9.24
N ARG A 94 -9.24 0.81 -9.01
CA ARG A 94 -8.25 -0.22 -9.34
C ARG A 94 -8.08 -0.36 -10.86
N GLY A 95 -6.86 -0.69 -11.30
CA GLY A 95 -6.50 -0.77 -12.72
C GLY A 95 -6.17 0.60 -13.31
N PHE A 96 -6.00 0.68 -14.64
CA PHE A 96 -5.58 1.91 -15.32
C PHE A 96 -6.57 2.37 -16.41
N HIS A 97 -7.70 1.69 -16.53
CA HIS A 97 -8.67 1.93 -17.61
C HIS A 97 -9.33 3.30 -17.50
N ALA A 98 -9.68 3.73 -16.28
CA ALA A 98 -10.22 5.06 -16.01
C ALA A 98 -9.19 6.15 -16.35
N GLU A 99 -7.94 5.95 -15.95
CA GLU A 99 -6.82 6.82 -16.27
C GLU A 99 -6.62 6.94 -17.79
N ALA A 100 -6.68 5.81 -18.51
CA ALA A 100 -6.57 5.80 -19.97
C ALA A 100 -7.73 6.53 -20.65
N ALA A 101 -8.96 6.33 -20.17
CA ALA A 101 -10.13 7.02 -20.70
C ALA A 101 -10.04 8.54 -20.48
N ALA A 102 -9.64 8.96 -19.28
CA ALA A 102 -9.43 10.37 -18.95
C ALA A 102 -8.30 10.98 -19.80
N ALA A 103 -7.19 10.28 -20.02
CA ALA A 103 -6.10 10.73 -20.88
C ALA A 103 -6.50 10.91 -22.35
N ARG A 104 -7.44 10.09 -22.86
CA ARG A 104 -8.00 10.29 -24.21
C ARG A 104 -8.96 11.47 -24.25
N PHE A 105 -9.81 11.61 -23.24
CA PHE A 105 -10.76 12.71 -23.16
C PHE A 105 -10.06 14.06 -22.98
N SER A 106 -9.06 14.12 -22.10
CA SER A 106 -8.24 15.32 -21.86
C SER A 106 -7.56 15.82 -23.12
N ARG A 107 -7.08 14.94 -24.00
CA ARG A 107 -6.53 15.31 -25.30
C ARG A 107 -7.54 16.01 -26.19
N ARG A 108 -8.81 15.58 -26.19
CA ARG A 108 -9.88 16.26 -26.95
C ARG A 108 -10.17 17.64 -26.37
N ILE A 109 -10.17 17.78 -25.05
CA ILE A 109 -10.32 19.08 -24.38
C ILE A 109 -9.14 20.00 -24.71
N ALA A 110 -7.92 19.53 -24.52
CA ALA A 110 -6.69 20.27 -24.78
C ALA A 110 -6.57 20.67 -26.26
N ALA A 111 -6.89 19.78 -27.21
CA ALA A 111 -6.85 20.09 -28.62
C ALA A 111 -7.80 21.24 -29.01
N ARG A 112 -9.00 21.30 -28.41
CA ARG A 112 -9.93 22.41 -28.58
C ARG A 112 -9.44 23.69 -27.87
N TYR A 113 -9.00 23.57 -26.62
CA TYR A 113 -8.57 24.73 -25.84
C TYR A 113 -7.33 25.40 -26.45
N TYR A 114 -6.36 24.63 -26.93
CA TYR A 114 -5.11 25.14 -27.50
C TYR A 114 -5.13 25.37 -29.01
N ASP A 115 -6.26 25.13 -29.68
CA ASP A 115 -6.35 25.17 -31.14
C ASP A 115 -5.27 24.30 -31.81
N ALA A 116 -5.01 23.12 -31.24
CA ALA A 116 -3.82 22.32 -31.54
C ALA A 116 -3.90 21.55 -32.88
N GLY A 117 -5.08 21.50 -33.50
CA GLY A 117 -5.29 20.77 -34.75
C GLY A 117 -4.85 19.30 -34.67
N SER A 118 -3.98 18.88 -35.59
CA SER A 118 -3.39 17.53 -35.65
C SER A 118 -2.12 17.35 -34.82
N ARG A 119 -1.70 18.37 -34.04
CA ARG A 119 -0.51 18.28 -33.19
C ARG A 119 -0.66 17.12 -32.22
N ARG A 120 0.36 16.25 -32.17
CA ARG A 120 0.45 15.19 -31.16
C ARG A 120 0.56 15.80 -29.77
N ILE A 121 -0.28 15.31 -28.85
CA ILE A 121 -0.23 15.65 -27.43
C ILE A 121 0.40 14.48 -26.68
N HIS A 122 1.62 14.68 -26.19
CA HIS A 122 2.37 13.67 -25.46
C HIS A 122 1.87 13.53 -24.02
N GLY A 123 1.83 12.30 -23.51
CA GLY A 123 1.30 11.99 -22.18
C GLY A 123 2.28 11.18 -21.34
N TYR A 124 2.43 11.55 -20.07
CA TYR A 124 3.31 10.82 -19.15
C TYR A 124 2.57 10.48 -17.85
N LEU A 125 2.69 9.21 -17.45
CA LEU A 125 2.01 8.66 -16.27
C LEU A 125 2.99 8.51 -15.11
N TYR A 126 2.58 8.77 -13.88
CA TYR A 126 3.42 8.53 -12.71
C TYR A 126 2.59 8.18 -11.48
N GLY A 127 3.19 7.42 -10.56
CA GLY A 127 2.49 6.88 -9.40
C GLY A 127 3.41 6.01 -8.57
N GLY A 128 3.21 6.06 -7.25
CA GLY A 128 4.04 5.35 -6.29
C GLY A 128 3.32 4.25 -5.54
N SER A 129 4.03 3.30 -4.94
CA SER A 129 3.44 2.29 -4.05
C SER A 129 2.32 1.50 -4.78
N GLY A 130 1.07 1.49 -4.29
CA GLY A 130 -0.07 0.92 -5.02
C GLY A 130 -0.29 1.55 -6.41
N GLY A 131 -0.01 2.84 -6.58
CA GLY A 131 -0.05 3.52 -7.87
C GLY A 131 1.04 3.02 -8.83
N SER A 132 2.19 2.56 -8.34
CA SER A 132 3.23 1.98 -9.21
C SER A 132 2.73 0.71 -9.91
N LEU A 133 1.86 -0.08 -9.27
CA LEU A 133 1.20 -1.23 -9.90
C LEU A 133 0.29 -0.78 -11.06
N GLN A 134 -0.48 0.31 -10.90
CA GLN A 134 -1.29 0.87 -11.98
C GLN A 134 -0.41 1.41 -13.12
N VAL A 135 0.70 2.07 -12.80
CA VAL A 135 1.63 2.59 -13.80
C VAL A 135 2.28 1.46 -14.61
N ILE A 136 2.78 0.42 -13.94
CA ILE A 136 3.31 -0.77 -14.63
C ILE A 136 2.21 -1.45 -15.44
N GLY A 137 1.03 -1.57 -14.86
CA GLY A 137 -0.18 -2.06 -15.53
C GLY A 137 -0.45 -1.36 -16.85
N ALA A 138 -0.48 -0.03 -16.81
CA ALA A 138 -0.67 0.82 -17.99
C ALA A 138 0.44 0.64 -19.02
N MET A 139 1.71 0.56 -18.60
CA MET A 139 2.84 0.44 -19.52
C MET A 139 2.92 -0.93 -20.18
N GLU A 140 2.54 -2.01 -19.49
CA GLU A 140 2.49 -3.36 -20.09
C GLU A 140 1.19 -3.62 -20.87
N GLY A 141 0.07 -3.11 -20.36
CA GLY A 141 -1.28 -3.40 -20.85
C GLY A 141 -1.84 -2.37 -21.83
N SER A 142 -1.08 -1.35 -22.23
CA SER A 142 -1.54 -0.38 -23.22
C SER A 142 -0.47 0.11 -24.18
N THR A 143 -0.88 0.70 -25.31
CA THR A 143 0.00 1.44 -26.21
C THR A 143 -0.66 2.69 -26.77
N GLY A 144 0.12 3.75 -26.95
CA GLY A 144 -0.34 5.01 -27.53
C GLY A 144 -1.24 5.86 -26.62
N ILE A 145 -1.43 5.47 -25.35
CA ILE A 145 -2.12 6.29 -24.34
C ILE A 145 -1.13 7.21 -23.61
N TRP A 146 0.05 6.68 -23.26
CA TRP A 146 1.16 7.42 -22.68
C TRP A 146 2.43 7.12 -23.48
N ASP A 147 3.31 8.12 -23.59
CA ASP A 147 4.59 8.04 -24.28
C ASP A 147 5.70 7.52 -23.35
N GLY A 148 5.52 7.69 -22.04
CA GLY A 148 6.35 7.09 -21.02
C GLY A 148 5.76 7.22 -19.62
N ALA A 149 6.43 6.60 -18.65
CA ALA A 149 6.02 6.69 -17.26
C ALA A 149 7.15 6.74 -16.22
N VAL A 150 6.78 7.20 -15.01
CA VAL A 150 7.65 7.24 -13.82
C VAL A 150 6.97 6.51 -12.66
N PRO A 151 7.14 5.19 -12.51
CA PRO A 151 6.80 4.48 -11.29
C PRO A 151 7.80 4.84 -10.19
N PHE A 152 7.35 4.98 -8.95
CA PHE A 152 8.26 5.20 -7.82
C PHE A 152 7.88 4.40 -6.57
N VAL A 153 8.81 4.20 -5.64
CA VAL A 153 8.65 3.33 -4.45
C VAL A 153 7.90 2.03 -4.82
N GLN A 154 8.53 1.27 -5.70
CA GLN A 154 7.88 0.29 -6.57
C GLN A 154 7.37 -0.92 -5.78
N ALA A 155 6.08 -1.21 -5.96
CA ALA A 155 5.47 -2.47 -5.56
C ALA A 155 5.57 -3.50 -6.69
N ILE A 156 5.63 -4.77 -6.30
CA ILE A 156 5.72 -5.95 -7.18
C ILE A 156 4.72 -7.01 -6.70
N PRO A 157 4.51 -8.13 -7.42
CA PRO A 157 3.47 -9.10 -7.10
C PRO A 157 3.53 -9.73 -5.71
N VAL A 158 4.64 -9.60 -4.99
CA VAL A 158 4.84 -10.15 -3.65
C VAL A 158 4.76 -9.10 -2.54
N SER A 159 4.53 -7.82 -2.86
CA SER A 159 4.65 -6.74 -1.88
C SER A 159 3.54 -6.72 -0.84
N ALA A 160 2.27 -6.65 -1.24
CA ALA A 160 1.14 -6.61 -0.29
C ALA A 160 0.49 -7.99 -0.19
N PRO A 161 0.14 -8.52 1.00
CA PRO A 161 0.36 -7.95 2.33
C PRO A 161 1.76 -8.25 2.91
N ASN A 162 2.61 -9.01 2.20
CA ASN A 162 3.83 -9.58 2.78
C ASN A 162 4.79 -8.54 3.38
N ASN A 163 5.10 -7.43 2.70
CA ASN A 163 5.98 -6.38 3.23
C ASN A 163 5.53 -5.89 4.60
N LEU A 164 4.22 -5.72 4.78
CA LEU A 164 3.61 -5.27 6.02
C LEU A 164 3.68 -6.37 7.09
N ALA A 165 3.43 -7.62 6.70
CA ALA A 165 3.57 -8.79 7.58
C ALA A 165 5.03 -8.97 8.07
N ILE A 166 6.01 -8.81 7.18
CA ILE A 166 7.45 -8.92 7.46
C ILE A 166 7.86 -7.93 8.55
N ARG A 167 7.45 -6.67 8.42
CA ARG A 167 7.72 -5.66 9.46
C ARG A 167 6.98 -5.94 10.76
N ALA A 168 5.75 -6.41 10.66
CA ALA A 168 4.95 -6.77 11.83
C ALA A 168 5.56 -7.97 12.58
N MET A 169 6.22 -8.91 11.91
CA MET A 169 7.03 -9.95 12.56
C MET A 169 8.12 -9.33 13.43
N ALA A 170 8.95 -8.48 12.84
CA ALA A 170 10.01 -7.81 13.58
C ALA A 170 9.46 -6.92 14.72
N SER A 171 8.31 -6.27 14.53
CA SER A 171 7.62 -5.53 15.60
C SER A 171 7.31 -6.41 16.81
N LEU A 172 6.76 -7.61 16.61
CA LEU A 172 6.38 -8.52 17.70
C LEU A 172 7.60 -8.93 18.52
N VAL A 173 8.69 -9.27 17.83
CA VAL A 173 9.90 -9.85 18.43
C VAL A 173 10.81 -8.78 19.02
N LEU A 174 10.98 -7.64 18.34
CA LEU A 174 12.00 -6.65 18.67
C LEU A 174 11.48 -5.44 19.48
N ARG A 175 10.17 -5.32 19.73
CA ARG A 175 9.58 -4.17 20.45
C ARG A 175 10.24 -3.87 21.79
N GLY A 176 10.69 -4.90 22.51
CA GLY A 176 11.37 -4.76 23.81
C GLY A 176 12.78 -4.15 23.68
N LYS A 177 13.37 -4.18 22.48
CA LYS A 177 14.69 -3.66 22.15
C LYS A 177 14.65 -2.35 21.35
N ALA A 178 13.45 -1.81 21.09
CA ALA A 178 13.26 -0.64 20.22
C ALA A 178 14.22 0.52 20.55
N ALA A 179 14.26 0.96 21.82
CA ALA A 179 15.15 2.04 22.24
C ALA A 179 16.63 1.71 22.04
N GLY A 180 17.04 0.46 22.28
CA GLY A 180 18.42 0.01 22.06
C GLY A 180 18.79 0.01 20.58
N ILE A 181 17.92 -0.50 19.72
CA ILE A 181 18.10 -0.50 18.26
C ILE A 181 18.22 0.93 17.73
N GLN A 182 17.33 1.83 18.16
CA GLN A 182 17.38 3.24 17.77
C GLN A 182 18.67 3.91 18.24
N ASN A 183 19.12 3.65 19.47
CA ASN A 183 20.39 4.16 19.98
C ASN A 183 21.60 3.61 19.23
N ALA A 184 21.58 2.35 18.80
CA ALA A 184 22.65 1.76 18.00
C ALA A 184 22.76 2.43 16.62
N LEU A 185 21.64 2.83 16.02
CA LEU A 185 21.56 3.45 14.70
C LEU A 185 21.70 4.98 14.70
N ALA A 186 21.53 5.63 15.86
CA ALA A 186 21.67 7.07 16.00
C ALA A 186 23.10 7.55 15.68
N PRO A 187 23.30 8.83 15.27
CA PRO A 187 24.62 9.40 15.11
C PRO A 187 25.48 9.24 16.38
N GLY A 188 26.66 8.62 16.23
CA GLY A 188 27.56 8.29 17.36
C GLY A 188 27.21 7.00 18.11
N GLY A 189 26.16 6.29 17.70
CA GLY A 189 25.84 4.93 18.15
C GLY A 189 26.84 3.89 17.65
N SER A 190 26.64 2.63 18.06
CA SER A 190 27.55 1.54 17.68
C SER A 190 27.53 1.20 16.18
N GLY A 191 26.47 1.57 15.47
CA GLY A 191 26.21 1.13 14.09
C GLY A 191 25.81 -0.35 13.98
N ASP A 192 25.78 -1.08 15.10
CA ASP A 192 25.49 -2.52 15.14
C ASP A 192 24.31 -2.82 16.09
N PRO A 193 23.07 -2.88 15.56
CA PRO A 193 21.92 -3.32 16.34
C PRO A 193 21.98 -4.80 16.73
N PHE A 194 22.71 -5.67 16.00
CA PHE A 194 22.74 -7.12 16.26
C PHE A 194 23.46 -7.48 17.57
N ALA A 195 24.36 -6.62 18.05
CA ALA A 195 25.06 -6.81 19.31
C ALA A 195 24.11 -6.83 20.53
N LEU A 196 22.93 -6.23 20.40
CA LEU A 196 21.94 -6.09 21.49
C LEU A 196 20.95 -7.27 21.56
N LEU A 197 20.91 -8.08 20.50
CA LEU A 197 19.85 -9.07 20.27
C LEU A 197 20.26 -10.45 20.78
N ASP A 198 19.30 -11.19 21.34
CA ASP A 198 19.47 -12.61 21.59
C ASP A 198 19.45 -13.43 20.29
N ALA A 199 19.47 -14.77 20.38
CA ALA A 199 19.49 -15.63 19.20
C ALA A 199 18.22 -15.47 18.32
N VAL A 200 17.03 -15.49 18.92
CA VAL A 200 15.75 -15.44 18.20
C VAL A 200 15.52 -14.06 17.62
N GLU A 201 15.82 -13.02 18.40
CA GLU A 201 15.76 -11.63 17.96
C GLU A 201 16.72 -11.39 16.78
N ARG A 202 17.95 -11.91 16.86
CA ARG A 202 18.94 -11.82 15.78
C ARG A 202 18.49 -12.54 14.51
N ASP A 203 17.91 -13.73 14.63
CA ASP A 203 17.44 -14.51 13.50
C ASP A 203 16.28 -13.81 12.79
N VAL A 204 15.31 -13.29 13.54
CA VAL A 204 14.18 -12.53 12.98
C VAL A 204 14.65 -11.22 12.36
N PHE A 205 15.55 -10.49 13.02
CA PHE A 205 16.08 -9.25 12.46
C PHE A 205 16.84 -9.49 11.15
N ARG A 206 17.65 -10.56 11.09
CA ARG A 206 18.33 -10.99 9.87
C ARG A 206 17.34 -11.39 8.78
N GLU A 207 16.30 -12.15 9.11
CA GLU A 207 15.29 -12.60 8.16
C GLU A 207 14.59 -11.42 7.48
N VAL A 208 14.09 -10.45 8.26
CA VAL A 208 13.40 -9.27 7.70
C VAL A 208 14.33 -8.39 6.89
N THR A 209 15.61 -8.27 7.29
CA THR A 209 16.62 -7.55 6.51
C THR A 209 16.89 -8.23 5.17
N ASN A 210 17.09 -9.54 5.17
CA ASN A 210 17.31 -10.31 3.93
C ASN A 210 16.06 -10.32 3.03
N LEU A 211 14.85 -10.25 3.60
CA LEU A 211 13.61 -10.08 2.85
C LEU A 211 13.48 -8.68 2.23
N GLY A 212 14.22 -7.70 2.73
CA GLY A 212 14.37 -6.39 2.10
C GLY A 212 14.10 -5.18 2.99
N VAL A 213 13.79 -5.35 4.28
CA VAL A 213 13.62 -4.20 5.20
C VAL A 213 15.00 -3.57 5.46
N PRO A 214 15.27 -2.32 5.04
CA PRO A 214 16.58 -1.71 5.24
C PRO A 214 16.83 -1.46 6.73
N ILE A 215 18.01 -1.81 7.23
CA ILE A 215 18.38 -1.71 8.66
C ILE A 215 18.17 -0.29 9.19
N GLN A 216 18.52 0.72 8.38
CA GLN A 216 18.46 2.12 8.77
C GLN A 216 17.02 2.59 9.03
N THR A 217 16.00 1.93 8.48
CA THR A 217 14.60 2.30 8.73
C THR A 217 14.19 2.13 10.20
N TRP A 218 14.91 1.30 10.96
CA TRP A 218 14.65 1.03 12.38
C TRP A 218 15.12 2.14 13.32
N GLU A 219 15.77 3.21 12.81
CA GLU A 219 16.03 4.44 13.56
C GLU A 219 14.72 5.12 14.03
N ASP A 220 13.63 4.89 13.28
CA ASP A 220 12.25 5.17 13.70
C ASP A 220 11.50 3.84 13.81
N PHE A 221 11.70 3.18 14.95
CA PHE A 221 11.12 1.88 15.21
C PHE A 221 9.58 1.92 15.08
N SER A 222 8.93 2.98 15.56
CA SER A 222 7.47 3.09 15.53
C SER A 222 6.93 3.14 14.10
N LYS A 223 7.59 3.86 13.19
CA LYS A 223 7.22 3.91 11.77
C LYS A 223 7.54 2.60 11.07
N ALA A 224 8.73 2.04 11.29
CA ALA A 224 9.12 0.75 10.70
C ALA A 224 8.20 -0.39 11.17
N SER A 225 7.69 -0.32 12.40
CA SER A 225 6.85 -1.34 13.01
C SER A 225 5.34 -1.11 12.87
N ASP A 226 4.88 -0.10 12.13
CA ASP A 226 3.45 0.22 12.03
C ASP A 226 2.65 -0.91 11.36
N THR A 227 1.55 -1.31 12.00
CA THR A 227 0.71 -2.46 11.59
C THR A 227 -0.66 -2.05 11.07
N LYS A 228 -0.97 -0.75 10.98
CA LYS A 228 -2.31 -0.25 10.60
C LYS A 228 -2.74 -0.72 9.21
N THR A 229 -1.86 -0.57 8.22
CA THR A 229 -2.16 -1.00 6.85
C THR A 229 -2.31 -2.52 6.76
N LEU A 230 -1.54 -3.29 7.56
CA LEU A 230 -1.70 -4.74 7.63
C LEU A 230 -3.08 -5.11 8.18
N ALA A 231 -3.56 -4.42 9.22
CA ALA A 231 -4.89 -4.66 9.78
C ALA A 231 -5.99 -4.41 8.74
N VAL A 232 -5.93 -3.30 8.00
CA VAL A 232 -6.89 -3.01 6.91
C VAL A 232 -6.88 -4.11 5.85
N LEU A 233 -5.71 -4.50 5.33
CA LEU A 233 -5.64 -5.57 4.32
C LEU A 233 -6.10 -6.92 4.87
N THR A 234 -5.81 -7.20 6.14
CA THR A 234 -6.22 -8.45 6.79
C THR A 234 -7.73 -8.56 6.76
N ASN A 235 -8.44 -7.52 7.22
CA ASN A 235 -9.89 -7.60 7.40
C ASN A 235 -10.65 -7.46 6.08
N GLU A 236 -10.22 -6.54 5.21
CA GLU A 236 -10.96 -6.23 3.99
C GLU A 236 -10.64 -7.19 2.83
N ILE A 237 -9.50 -7.88 2.88
CA ILE A 237 -9.02 -8.68 1.76
C ILE A 237 -8.68 -10.10 2.20
N ILE A 238 -7.79 -10.28 3.17
CA ILE A 238 -7.24 -11.61 3.47
C ILE A 238 -8.27 -12.52 4.14
N ARG A 239 -9.11 -12.02 5.05
CA ARG A 239 -10.19 -12.83 5.64
C ARG A 239 -11.19 -13.34 4.61
N VAL A 240 -11.43 -12.58 3.55
CA VAL A 240 -12.34 -12.97 2.46
C VAL A 240 -11.66 -13.97 1.52
N MET A 241 -10.39 -13.73 1.20
CA MET A 241 -9.62 -14.52 0.25
C MET A 241 -9.10 -15.84 0.82
N ASP A 242 -8.72 -15.84 2.09
CA ASP A 242 -8.07 -16.95 2.79
C ASP A 242 -8.67 -17.15 4.21
N PRO A 243 -9.99 -17.42 4.32
CA PRO A 243 -10.73 -17.37 5.59
C PRO A 243 -10.26 -18.37 6.65
N THR A 244 -9.61 -19.46 6.26
CA THR A 244 -9.14 -20.50 7.19
C THR A 244 -7.73 -20.25 7.72
N TYR A 245 -7.06 -19.17 7.29
CA TYR A 245 -5.64 -18.98 7.59
C TYR A 245 -5.35 -18.91 9.10
N ALA A 246 -6.08 -18.09 9.86
CA ALA A 246 -5.82 -17.96 11.28
C ALA A 246 -6.07 -19.28 12.03
N ASP A 247 -7.15 -20.00 11.71
CA ASP A 247 -7.42 -21.29 12.33
C ASP A 247 -6.31 -22.31 12.02
N ASP A 248 -5.88 -22.39 10.76
CA ASP A 248 -4.77 -23.24 10.34
C ASP A 248 -3.47 -22.87 11.06
N PHE A 249 -3.17 -21.59 11.18
CA PHE A 249 -1.97 -21.08 11.86
C PHE A 249 -1.91 -21.54 13.32
N TRP A 250 -3.04 -21.56 14.03
CA TRP A 250 -3.11 -21.91 15.44
C TRP A 250 -3.34 -23.40 15.71
N THR A 251 -3.66 -24.21 14.70
CA THR A 251 -4.08 -25.62 14.91
C THR A 251 -3.29 -26.66 14.09
N LYS A 252 -2.73 -26.30 12.93
CA LYS A 252 -2.04 -27.26 12.06
C LYS A 252 -0.53 -27.33 12.37
N PRO A 253 0.10 -28.52 12.25
CA PRO A 253 1.55 -28.65 12.36
C PRO A 253 2.31 -27.82 11.31
N GLY A 254 3.51 -27.35 11.67
CA GLY A 254 4.40 -26.60 10.79
C GLY A 254 4.10 -25.09 10.70
N TYR A 255 3.02 -24.63 11.33
CA TYR A 255 2.77 -23.21 11.53
C TYR A 255 3.36 -22.76 12.87
N LEU A 256 3.88 -21.53 12.93
CA LEU A 256 4.50 -20.96 14.14
C LEU A 256 3.58 -21.00 15.38
N GLY A 257 2.26 -20.91 15.21
CA GLY A 257 1.31 -21.01 16.31
C GLY A 257 1.39 -22.35 17.07
N THR A 258 1.75 -23.44 16.39
CA THR A 258 1.88 -24.80 16.97
C THR A 258 3.32 -25.27 17.11
N GLU A 259 4.26 -24.63 16.42
CA GLU A 259 5.67 -25.00 16.41
C GLU A 259 6.30 -24.91 17.81
N GLN A 260 7.01 -25.96 18.21
CA GLN A 260 7.75 -26.03 19.48
C GLN A 260 9.13 -25.39 19.30
N SER A 261 9.13 -24.07 19.15
CA SER A 261 10.33 -23.25 19.05
C SER A 261 10.17 -21.96 19.85
N PHE A 262 11.28 -21.31 20.20
CA PHE A 262 11.23 -20.04 20.93
C PHE A 262 10.44 -18.95 20.20
N LEU A 263 10.50 -18.91 18.86
CA LEU A 263 9.68 -17.98 18.10
C LEU A 263 8.19 -18.36 18.19
N GLY A 264 7.84 -19.64 18.14
CA GLY A 264 6.48 -20.11 18.39
C GLY A 264 5.98 -19.76 19.80
N ASP A 265 6.84 -19.85 20.82
CA ASP A 265 6.53 -19.43 22.20
C ASP A 265 6.19 -17.94 22.26
N ILE A 266 6.97 -17.06 21.61
CA ILE A 266 6.68 -15.61 21.53
C ILE A 266 5.27 -15.35 20.98
N PHE A 267 4.83 -16.10 19.95
CA PHE A 267 3.49 -15.96 19.39
C PHE A 267 2.41 -16.44 20.36
N ARG A 268 2.59 -17.59 21.02
CA ARG A 268 1.64 -18.13 21.99
C ARG A 268 1.52 -17.24 23.22
N ASP A 269 2.64 -16.72 23.72
CA ASP A 269 2.68 -15.81 24.86
C ASP A 269 2.01 -14.47 24.52
N ALA A 270 2.13 -13.99 23.27
CA ALA A 270 1.44 -12.78 22.84
C ALA A 270 -0.06 -12.96 22.58
N MET A 271 -0.56 -14.20 22.55
CA MET A 271 -1.97 -14.47 22.28
C MET A 271 -2.85 -13.98 23.41
N VAL A 272 -3.89 -13.26 23.03
CA VAL A 272 -4.93 -12.77 23.94
C VAL A 272 -6.25 -13.38 23.49
N ASN A 273 -7.03 -13.87 24.45
CA ASN A 273 -8.39 -14.35 24.24
C ASN A 273 -9.15 -14.30 25.58
N PHE A 274 -10.09 -13.37 25.72
CA PHE A 274 -10.93 -13.26 26.91
C PHE A 274 -12.30 -12.69 26.58
N GLU A 275 -13.25 -12.82 27.49
CA GLU A 275 -14.58 -12.22 27.37
C GLU A 275 -14.71 -10.96 28.24
N ALA A 276 -15.45 -10.00 27.70
CA ALA A 276 -15.85 -8.78 28.37
C ALA A 276 -17.33 -8.50 28.12
N THR A 277 -17.90 -7.62 28.93
CA THR A 277 -19.30 -7.19 28.80
C THR A 277 -19.33 -5.70 28.46
N LEU A 278 -20.14 -5.33 27.47
CA LEU A 278 -20.31 -3.93 27.07
C LEU A 278 -21.01 -3.14 28.19
N LYS A 279 -20.36 -2.08 28.69
CA LYS A 279 -21.01 -1.12 29.61
C LYS A 279 -21.66 0.04 28.87
N GLU A 280 -20.95 0.58 27.89
CA GLU A 280 -21.34 1.78 27.15
C GLU A 280 -20.69 1.78 25.77
N VAL A 281 -21.40 2.35 24.79
CA VAL A 281 -20.90 2.59 23.43
C VAL A 281 -21.15 4.05 23.06
N VAL A 282 -20.13 4.69 22.48
CA VAL A 282 -20.24 6.03 21.89
C VAL A 282 -20.28 5.89 20.38
N LEU A 283 -21.27 6.51 19.75
CA LEU A 283 -21.45 6.55 18.30
C LEU A 283 -21.07 7.93 17.76
N ASP A 284 -20.60 7.99 16.51
CA ASP A 284 -20.47 9.24 15.77
C ASP A 284 -21.81 9.70 15.16
N ASP A 285 -21.80 10.86 14.49
CA ASP A 285 -22.98 11.45 13.84
C ASP A 285 -23.58 10.56 12.75
N ALA A 286 -22.81 9.60 12.20
CA ALA A 286 -23.27 8.63 11.23
C ALA A 286 -23.83 7.34 11.89
N GLY A 287 -23.85 7.28 13.22
CA GLY A 287 -24.30 6.10 13.98
C GLY A 287 -23.28 4.97 14.01
N ILE A 288 -22.01 5.26 13.78
CA ILE A 288 -20.92 4.28 13.76
C ILE A 288 -20.23 4.25 15.14
N PRO A 289 -19.93 3.06 15.72
CA PRO A 289 -19.23 2.98 17.00
C PRO A 289 -17.83 3.56 16.92
N VAL A 290 -17.51 4.45 17.85
CA VAL A 290 -16.18 5.09 17.98
C VAL A 290 -15.44 4.52 19.17
N THR A 291 -16.10 4.44 20.33
CA THR A 291 -15.54 3.83 21.54
C THR A 291 -16.52 2.89 22.22
N MET A 292 -15.97 1.90 22.92
CA MET A 292 -16.72 0.99 23.80
C MET A 292 -16.04 0.90 25.16
N THR A 293 -16.79 1.15 26.23
CA THR A 293 -16.34 0.90 27.61
C THR A 293 -16.71 -0.52 27.99
N LEU A 294 -15.74 -1.33 28.37
CA LEU A 294 -15.91 -2.76 28.62
C LEU A 294 -15.66 -3.12 30.09
N GLU A 295 -16.40 -4.10 30.58
CA GLU A 295 -16.14 -4.78 31.85
C GLU A 295 -15.49 -6.12 31.58
N THR A 296 -14.26 -6.33 32.05
CA THR A 296 -13.53 -7.57 31.78
C THR A 296 -13.86 -8.62 32.83
N THR A 297 -14.03 -9.88 32.40
CA THR A 297 -14.27 -11.00 33.32
C THR A 297 -13.01 -11.41 34.10
N GLN A 298 -11.84 -10.96 33.65
CA GLN A 298 -10.54 -11.09 34.33
C GLN A 298 -10.03 -9.71 34.76
N ASP A 299 -9.69 -9.57 36.05
CA ASP A 299 -9.00 -8.41 36.60
C ASP A 299 -8.03 -8.85 37.73
N PRO A 300 -6.72 -8.54 37.65
CA PRO A 300 -6.04 -7.83 36.57
C PRO A 300 -6.03 -8.62 35.26
N LEU A 301 -5.98 -7.90 34.14
CA LEU A 301 -5.80 -8.53 32.83
C LEU A 301 -4.39 -9.13 32.69
N PRO A 302 -4.21 -10.14 31.82
CA PRO A 302 -2.90 -10.65 31.48
C PRO A 302 -1.96 -9.52 31.01
N PRO A 303 -0.65 -9.53 31.40
CA PRO A 303 0.31 -8.52 30.95
C PRO A 303 0.50 -8.44 29.44
N THR A 304 0.06 -9.47 28.72
CA THR A 304 0.16 -9.60 27.26
C THR A 304 -0.89 -8.76 26.53
N VAL A 305 -1.93 -8.30 27.24
CA VAL A 305 -2.88 -7.31 26.70
C VAL A 305 -2.20 -5.94 26.62
N CYS A 306 -2.10 -5.39 25.41
CA CYS A 306 -1.37 -4.17 25.12
C CYS A 306 -2.22 -3.20 24.30
N GLY A 307 -2.40 -1.96 24.77
CA GLY A 307 -3.19 -0.93 24.07
C GLY A 307 -2.66 -0.44 22.73
N LYS A 308 -1.50 -0.95 22.29
CA LYS A 308 -0.92 -0.62 20.98
C LYS A 308 -1.34 -1.58 19.87
N GLU A 309 -1.83 -2.76 20.22
CA GLU A 309 -2.18 -3.83 19.28
C GLU A 309 -3.62 -3.74 18.78
N PHE A 310 -3.87 -4.32 17.60
CA PHE A 310 -5.21 -4.49 17.07
C PHE A 310 -5.84 -5.80 17.58
N TYR A 311 -7.11 -5.70 17.97
CA TYR A 311 -7.94 -6.78 18.48
C TYR A 311 -9.21 -6.92 17.66
N ASP A 312 -9.68 -8.16 17.58
CA ASP A 312 -11.02 -8.54 17.17
C ASP A 312 -11.94 -8.48 18.39
N PHE A 313 -13.02 -7.71 18.26
CA PHE A 313 -14.12 -7.63 19.21
C PHE A 313 -15.28 -8.38 18.58
N ALA A 314 -15.41 -9.67 18.87
CA ALA A 314 -16.52 -10.48 18.39
C ALA A 314 -17.75 -10.28 19.29
N ILE A 315 -18.82 -9.74 18.72
CA ILE A 315 -20.10 -9.52 19.41
C ILE A 315 -20.80 -10.87 19.50
N LEU A 316 -21.15 -11.30 20.72
CA LEU A 316 -21.76 -12.61 20.97
C LEU A 316 -23.26 -12.50 21.20
N ALA A 317 -24.00 -13.42 20.60
CA ALA A 317 -25.39 -13.70 20.93
C ALA A 317 -25.50 -14.46 22.27
N PRO A 318 -26.71 -14.60 22.85
CA PRO A 318 -26.92 -15.38 24.07
C PRO A 318 -26.46 -16.84 23.98
N ASP A 319 -26.53 -17.45 22.80
CA ASP A 319 -26.04 -18.81 22.51
C ASP A 319 -24.53 -18.87 22.22
N SER A 320 -23.83 -17.74 22.35
CA SER A 320 -22.40 -17.55 22.06
C SER A 320 -22.03 -17.62 20.58
N SER A 321 -23.00 -17.60 19.66
CA SER A 321 -22.72 -17.38 18.23
C SER A 321 -22.23 -15.95 17.98
N ILE A 322 -21.40 -15.76 16.95
CA ILE A 322 -20.83 -14.46 16.60
C ILE A 322 -21.82 -13.70 15.71
N LEU A 323 -22.31 -12.56 16.19
CA LEU A 323 -23.19 -11.65 15.46
C LEU A 323 -22.42 -10.74 14.49
N GLY A 324 -21.15 -10.51 14.78
CA GLY A 324 -20.21 -9.80 13.92
C GLY A 324 -18.92 -9.50 14.67
N VAL A 325 -17.95 -8.93 13.96
CA VAL A 325 -16.63 -8.61 14.52
C VAL A 325 -16.32 -7.16 14.22
N LEU A 326 -15.95 -6.41 15.26
CA LEU A 326 -15.35 -5.08 15.11
C LEU A 326 -13.85 -5.17 15.37
N ILE A 327 -13.10 -4.30 14.72
CA ILE A 327 -11.65 -4.23 14.81
C ILE A 327 -11.27 -2.91 15.46
N GLY A 328 -10.35 -2.97 16.42
CA GLY A 328 -9.93 -1.78 17.13
C GLY A 328 -8.76 -2.01 18.05
N LYS A 329 -8.54 -1.05 18.93
CA LYS A 329 -7.54 -1.13 20.00
C LYS A 329 -8.23 -1.18 21.34
N PHE A 330 -7.58 -1.79 22.33
CA PHE A 330 -8.12 -1.91 23.68
C PHE A 330 -7.10 -1.44 24.72
N ASP A 331 -7.42 -0.39 25.46
CA ASP A 331 -6.60 0.06 26.58
C ASP A 331 -6.90 -0.78 27.83
N PRO A 332 -5.96 -1.62 28.30
CA PRO A 332 -6.19 -2.51 29.43
C PRO A 332 -6.31 -1.79 30.79
N ILE A 333 -5.90 -0.52 30.88
CA ILE A 333 -5.95 0.31 32.10
C ILE A 333 -7.33 0.96 32.19
N THR A 334 -7.74 1.69 31.15
CA THR A 334 -9.04 2.39 31.14
C THR A 334 -10.21 1.49 30.78
N LYS A 335 -9.93 0.29 30.23
CA LYS A 335 -10.92 -0.66 29.67
C LYS A 335 -11.74 -0.05 28.53
N ILE A 336 -11.18 0.95 27.85
CA ILE A 336 -11.80 1.60 26.70
C ILE A 336 -11.25 0.97 25.43
N SER A 337 -12.17 0.62 24.53
CA SER A 337 -11.85 0.21 23.17
C SER A 337 -12.06 1.37 22.21
N THR A 338 -11.15 1.57 21.26
CA THR A 338 -11.32 2.50 20.14
C THR A 338 -11.50 1.70 18.86
N ILE A 339 -12.60 1.93 18.15
CA ILE A 339 -12.92 1.24 16.90
C ILE A 339 -12.24 1.96 15.74
N ASP A 340 -11.61 1.20 14.85
CA ASP A 340 -10.96 1.74 13.66
C ASP A 340 -11.88 1.64 12.44
N ASN A 341 -12.58 2.74 12.12
CA ASN A 341 -13.53 2.77 11.00
C ASN A 341 -12.90 2.39 9.65
N ARG A 342 -11.58 2.54 9.47
CA ARG A 342 -10.89 2.15 8.22
C ARG A 342 -10.74 0.64 8.05
N SER A 343 -10.75 -0.08 9.16
CA SER A 343 -10.60 -1.55 9.21
C SER A 343 -11.93 -2.28 9.36
N ASN A 344 -13.05 -1.55 9.34
CA ASN A 344 -14.42 -2.05 9.54
C ASN A 344 -15.37 -1.49 8.47
N THR A 345 -15.03 -1.64 7.18
CA THR A 345 -15.85 -1.04 6.11
C THR A 345 -17.06 -1.90 5.74
N HIS A 346 -17.01 -3.20 6.08
CA HIS A 346 -18.12 -4.13 5.98
C HIS A 346 -18.62 -4.46 7.41
N ASP A 347 -19.91 -4.70 7.57
CA ASP A 347 -20.58 -5.10 8.82
C ASP A 347 -20.75 -4.07 9.96
N ILE A 348 -20.12 -2.89 9.92
CA ILE A 348 -20.21 -1.97 11.07
C ILE A 348 -21.66 -1.55 11.38
N CYS A 349 -22.46 -1.21 10.37
CA CYS A 349 -23.86 -0.79 10.56
C CYS A 349 -24.79 -1.94 10.98
N SER A 350 -24.53 -3.17 10.53
CA SER A 350 -25.35 -4.33 10.93
C SER A 350 -25.08 -4.70 12.39
N VAL A 351 -23.84 -4.58 12.82
CA VAL A 351 -23.36 -4.94 14.16
C VAL A 351 -23.69 -3.88 15.22
N THR A 352 -23.73 -2.58 14.87
CA THR A 352 -24.03 -1.50 15.84
C THR A 352 -25.31 -1.76 16.64
N ARG A 353 -26.35 -2.29 15.99
CA ARG A 353 -27.65 -2.55 16.64
C ARG A 353 -27.59 -3.61 17.74
N SER A 354 -26.54 -4.45 17.74
CA SER A 354 -26.30 -5.47 18.74
C SER A 354 -25.42 -4.98 19.91
N LEU A 355 -24.90 -3.76 19.84
CA LEU A 355 -24.09 -3.13 20.89
C LEU A 355 -24.99 -2.48 21.95
N ILE A 356 -25.65 -3.30 22.77
CA ILE A 356 -26.42 -2.86 23.93
C ILE A 356 -25.67 -3.16 25.23
N LYS A 357 -25.92 -2.37 26.28
CA LYS A 357 -25.35 -2.64 27.61
C LYS A 357 -25.64 -4.08 28.04
N GLY A 358 -24.61 -4.79 28.49
CA GLY A 358 -24.69 -6.20 28.85
C GLY A 358 -24.32 -7.18 27.73
N THR A 359 -24.14 -6.71 26.49
CA THR A 359 -23.68 -7.58 25.38
C THR A 359 -22.32 -8.18 25.70
N ARG A 360 -22.20 -9.51 25.53
CA ARG A 360 -20.94 -10.23 25.66
C ARG A 360 -20.09 -10.01 24.43
N ILE A 361 -18.81 -9.73 24.63
CA ILE A 361 -17.82 -9.48 23.60
C ILE A 361 -16.62 -10.39 23.87
N ARG A 362 -16.24 -11.21 22.90
CA ARG A 362 -14.95 -11.90 22.93
C ARG A 362 -13.89 -11.01 22.31
N ILE A 363 -12.79 -10.81 23.02
CA ILE A 363 -11.66 -10.00 22.58
C ILE A 363 -10.48 -10.93 22.34
N ASP A 364 -9.99 -10.98 21.11
CA ASP A 364 -8.80 -11.75 20.75
C ASP A 364 -7.91 -11.04 19.72
N ASN A 365 -6.68 -11.50 19.56
CA ASN A 365 -5.74 -10.97 18.55
C ASN A 365 -5.22 -12.04 17.61
N LYS A 366 -5.95 -13.16 17.44
CA LYS A 366 -5.46 -14.35 16.72
C LYS A 366 -5.13 -14.05 15.26
N TRP A 367 -6.00 -13.31 14.58
CA TRP A 367 -5.77 -12.87 13.20
C TRP A 367 -4.60 -11.89 13.09
N SER A 368 -4.59 -10.87 13.95
CA SER A 368 -3.52 -9.86 13.99
C SER A 368 -2.14 -10.49 14.18
N LEU A 369 -2.02 -11.47 15.09
CA LEU A 369 -0.77 -12.21 15.30
C LEU A 369 -0.45 -13.12 14.12
N ALA A 370 -1.37 -13.98 13.69
CA ALA A 370 -1.12 -14.92 12.59
C ALA A 370 -0.64 -14.19 11.33
N MET A 371 -1.20 -13.02 11.02
CA MET A 371 -0.82 -12.24 9.84
C MET A 371 0.63 -11.76 9.84
N ARG A 372 1.27 -11.66 11.00
CA ARG A 372 2.70 -11.32 11.10
C ARG A 372 3.60 -12.37 10.44
N ALA A 373 3.14 -13.61 10.34
CA ALA A 373 3.88 -14.71 9.73
C ALA A 373 3.42 -15.06 8.30
N TYR A 374 2.43 -14.34 7.75
CA TYR A 374 1.74 -14.77 6.52
C TYR A 374 2.69 -14.98 5.33
N TYR A 375 3.71 -14.13 5.20
CA TYR A 375 4.71 -14.20 4.13
C TYR A 375 5.51 -15.51 4.12
N ARG A 376 5.67 -16.19 5.26
CA ARG A 376 6.35 -17.50 5.34
C ARG A 376 5.55 -18.62 4.68
N TYR A 377 4.24 -18.41 4.55
CA TYR A 377 3.28 -19.36 3.96
C TYR A 377 2.78 -18.90 2.59
N GLN A 378 3.43 -17.90 2.01
CA GLN A 378 3.16 -17.28 0.70
C GLN A 378 4.46 -17.12 -0.11
N VAL A 379 5.37 -18.10 0.01
CA VAL A 379 6.63 -18.13 -0.74
C VAL A 379 6.30 -18.26 -2.23
N PRO A 380 6.66 -17.28 -3.08
CA PRO A 380 6.21 -17.26 -4.48
C PRO A 380 6.79 -18.43 -5.28
N ASP A 381 6.02 -19.17 -6.07
CA ASP A 381 6.60 -20.30 -6.84
C ASP A 381 7.53 -19.87 -7.98
N ASP A 382 7.34 -18.66 -8.52
CA ASP A 382 8.15 -18.15 -9.62
C ASP A 382 9.60 -17.86 -9.17
N PRO A 383 10.60 -18.16 -10.02
CA PRO A 383 11.99 -17.84 -9.71
C PRO A 383 12.26 -16.33 -9.77
N GLY A 384 13.30 -15.90 -9.06
CA GLY A 384 13.83 -14.54 -9.14
C GLY A 384 13.37 -13.61 -8.01
N TYR A 385 12.38 -13.99 -7.19
CA TYR A 385 12.06 -13.29 -5.95
C TYR A 385 13.09 -13.58 -4.85
N TYR A 386 14.35 -13.19 -5.08
CA TYR A 386 15.52 -13.66 -4.34
C TYR A 386 15.49 -13.32 -2.83
N GLY A 387 14.75 -12.30 -2.40
CA GLY A 387 14.54 -12.03 -0.96
C GLY A 387 13.88 -13.20 -0.22
N PHE A 388 13.10 -14.02 -0.92
CA PHE A 388 12.41 -15.20 -0.38
C PHE A 388 13.26 -16.48 -0.44
N ASP A 389 14.44 -16.48 -1.06
CA ASP A 389 15.24 -17.71 -1.22
C ASP A 389 15.66 -18.31 0.12
N GLN A 390 15.85 -17.47 1.15
CA GLN A 390 16.12 -17.93 2.51
C GLN A 390 14.96 -18.70 3.16
N LEU A 391 13.74 -18.61 2.61
CA LEU A 391 12.56 -19.36 3.05
C LEU A 391 12.40 -20.68 2.28
N ARG A 392 13.39 -21.05 1.47
CA ARG A 392 13.47 -22.32 0.75
C ARG A 392 14.52 -23.25 1.32
N GLN A 393 14.31 -24.54 1.14
CA GLN A 393 15.29 -25.58 1.34
C GLN A 393 16.31 -25.58 0.18
N ALA A 394 17.36 -26.39 0.31
CA ALA A 394 18.42 -26.51 -0.70
C ALA A 394 17.90 -27.07 -2.05
N ASP A 395 16.81 -27.82 -2.03
CA ASP A 395 16.14 -28.33 -3.24
C ASP A 395 15.14 -27.34 -3.87
N GLY A 396 15.01 -26.13 -3.30
CA GLY A 396 14.11 -25.07 -3.75
C GLY A 396 12.68 -25.17 -3.19
N SER A 397 12.33 -26.25 -2.49
CA SER A 397 11.02 -26.40 -1.85
C SER A 397 10.87 -25.42 -0.68
N PRO A 398 9.65 -24.93 -0.37
CA PRO A 398 9.44 -24.06 0.79
C PRO A 398 9.79 -24.75 2.11
N LYS A 399 10.34 -24.00 3.08
CA LYS A 399 10.63 -24.49 4.43
C LYS A 399 9.36 -24.73 5.27
N PHE A 400 8.30 -23.98 4.97
CA PHE A 400 7.07 -23.94 5.77
C PHE A 400 5.85 -24.38 4.93
N PRO A 401 4.72 -24.76 5.55
CA PRO A 401 3.47 -25.01 4.84
C PRO A 401 3.08 -23.81 3.95
N GLN A 402 2.54 -24.05 2.76
CA GLN A 402 2.11 -22.96 1.86
C GLN A 402 0.59 -22.89 1.75
N ARG A 403 0.06 -21.67 1.61
CA ARG A 403 -1.36 -21.44 1.30
C ARG A 403 -1.61 -21.74 -0.18
N GLN A 404 -2.77 -22.31 -0.50
CA GLN A 404 -3.16 -22.58 -1.89
C GLN A 404 -3.43 -21.29 -2.68
N ILE A 405 -3.88 -20.24 -2.00
CA ILE A 405 -4.16 -18.95 -2.61
C ILE A 405 -2.93 -18.06 -2.58
N ASP A 406 -2.47 -17.59 -3.74
CA ASP A 406 -1.47 -16.51 -3.83
C ASP A 406 -2.19 -15.16 -3.64
N ALA A 407 -2.32 -14.76 -2.38
CA ALA A 407 -3.06 -13.55 -2.04
C ALA A 407 -2.34 -12.29 -2.55
N SER A 408 -1.00 -12.28 -2.48
CA SER A 408 -0.20 -11.14 -2.91
C SER A 408 -0.32 -10.87 -4.40
N ARG A 409 -0.21 -11.92 -5.22
CA ARG A 409 -0.38 -11.79 -6.66
C ARG A 409 -1.78 -11.36 -7.02
N LYS A 410 -2.82 -11.89 -6.37
CA LYS A 410 -4.21 -11.47 -6.63
C LYS A 410 -4.42 -9.98 -6.34
N ILE A 411 -3.87 -9.45 -5.24
CA ILE A 411 -3.90 -8.02 -4.91
C ILE A 411 -3.16 -7.21 -5.98
N ALA A 412 -1.96 -7.63 -6.36
CA ALA A 412 -1.15 -6.93 -7.35
C ALA A 412 -1.78 -6.92 -8.76
N THR A 413 -2.30 -8.06 -9.21
CA THR A 413 -3.02 -8.20 -10.49
C THR A 413 -4.28 -7.35 -10.51
N GLY A 414 -5.05 -7.33 -9.42
CA GLY A 414 -6.25 -6.50 -9.31
C GLY A 414 -5.93 -5.00 -9.41
N THR A 415 -4.90 -4.54 -8.69
CA THR A 415 -4.51 -3.12 -8.69
C THR A 415 -3.86 -2.69 -10.01
N SER A 416 -3.09 -3.56 -10.66
CA SER A 416 -2.42 -3.27 -11.94
C SER A 416 -3.34 -3.40 -13.17
N GLY A 417 -4.61 -3.77 -12.99
CA GLY A 417 -5.52 -3.97 -14.12
C GLY A 417 -5.19 -5.20 -14.95
N GLY A 418 -4.67 -6.25 -14.30
CA GLY A 418 -4.37 -7.55 -14.93
C GLY A 418 -2.91 -7.77 -15.31
N ALA A 419 -2.02 -6.80 -15.09
CA ALA A 419 -0.63 -6.97 -15.48
C ALA A 419 0.13 -7.95 -14.58
N THR A 420 0.98 -8.74 -15.21
CA THR A 420 1.76 -9.80 -14.56
C THR A 420 3.16 -9.34 -14.16
N HIS A 421 3.52 -8.08 -14.44
CA HIS A 421 4.87 -7.54 -14.26
C HIS A 421 5.90 -8.28 -15.13
N SER A 422 5.51 -8.56 -16.37
CA SER A 422 6.30 -9.31 -17.35
C SER A 422 7.53 -8.55 -17.86
N GLY A 423 7.58 -7.24 -17.65
CA GLY A 423 8.60 -6.34 -18.19
C GLY A 423 8.35 -5.89 -19.64
N ARG A 424 7.25 -6.34 -20.28
CA ARG A 424 6.90 -6.00 -21.66
C ARG A 424 6.26 -4.61 -21.77
N ILE A 425 7.05 -3.58 -21.47
CA ILE A 425 6.60 -2.18 -21.50
C ILE A 425 6.46 -1.62 -22.93
N ASN A 426 5.46 -0.76 -23.13
CA ASN A 426 5.12 -0.11 -24.40
C ASN A 426 5.40 1.40 -24.38
N GLY A 427 6.57 1.79 -23.88
CA GLY A 427 7.05 3.17 -23.83
C GLY A 427 8.29 3.28 -22.96
N LYS A 428 8.82 4.50 -22.79
CA LYS A 428 10.00 4.74 -21.96
C LYS A 428 9.62 4.81 -20.48
N VAL A 429 10.42 4.21 -19.61
CA VAL A 429 10.16 4.16 -18.17
C VAL A 429 11.41 4.57 -17.38
N ILE A 430 11.24 5.48 -16.43
CA ILE A 430 12.25 5.79 -15.41
C ILE A 430 11.64 5.39 -14.06
N VAL A 431 12.17 4.34 -13.43
CA VAL A 431 11.76 3.95 -12.07
C VAL A 431 12.59 4.70 -11.04
N ILE A 432 11.94 5.16 -9.97
CA ILE A 432 12.62 5.81 -8.83
C ILE A 432 12.37 5.00 -7.56
N GLN A 433 13.43 4.53 -6.91
CA GLN A 433 13.33 3.69 -5.72
C GLN A 433 14.07 4.32 -4.53
N SER A 434 13.41 4.29 -3.38
CA SER A 434 13.99 4.73 -2.10
C SER A 434 14.80 3.61 -1.46
N LEU A 435 15.98 3.93 -0.92
CA LEU A 435 16.84 2.98 -0.20
C LEU A 435 16.47 2.83 1.29
N MET A 436 15.81 3.82 1.90
CA MET A 436 15.36 3.80 3.30
C MET A 436 13.84 3.69 3.41
N ASP A 437 13.23 2.86 2.57
CA ASP A 437 11.80 2.61 2.56
C ASP A 437 11.48 1.27 3.22
N SER A 438 10.75 1.31 4.34
CA SER A 438 10.26 0.13 5.03
C SER A 438 8.99 -0.45 4.41
N ASP A 439 8.26 0.31 3.61
CA ASP A 439 7.00 -0.10 2.97
C ASP A 439 7.23 -0.73 1.59
N ALA A 440 8.17 -0.20 0.79
CA ALA A 440 8.57 -0.75 -0.51
C ALA A 440 10.07 -1.06 -0.57
N PHE A 441 10.41 -2.36 -0.60
CA PHE A 441 11.79 -2.80 -0.48
C PHE A 441 12.64 -2.47 -1.71
N PRO A 442 13.89 -1.99 -1.55
CA PRO A 442 14.71 -1.52 -2.67
C PRO A 442 14.92 -2.53 -3.79
N TRP A 443 15.01 -3.82 -3.44
CA TRP A 443 15.21 -4.91 -4.39
C TRP A 443 14.02 -5.14 -5.32
N HIS A 444 12.82 -4.64 -4.97
CA HIS A 444 11.64 -4.76 -5.82
C HIS A 444 11.81 -4.08 -7.18
N ALA A 445 12.42 -2.89 -7.18
CA ALA A 445 12.70 -2.16 -8.40
C ALA A 445 13.78 -2.86 -9.26
N ASP A 446 14.80 -3.44 -8.62
CA ASP A 446 15.82 -4.25 -9.31
C ASP A 446 15.23 -5.54 -9.90
N TRP A 447 14.34 -6.21 -9.16
CA TRP A 447 13.61 -7.37 -9.66
C TRP A 447 12.84 -7.02 -10.93
N TYR A 448 12.07 -5.93 -10.92
CA TYR A 448 11.31 -5.51 -12.10
C TYR A 448 12.21 -5.05 -13.24
N ARG A 449 13.31 -4.34 -12.94
CA ARG A 449 14.35 -4.02 -13.93
C ARG A 449 14.85 -5.28 -14.63
N SER A 450 15.07 -6.37 -13.90
CA SER A 450 15.49 -7.66 -14.46
C SER A 450 14.40 -8.27 -15.35
N GLN A 451 13.11 -8.13 -15.00
CA GLN A 451 12.00 -8.51 -15.88
C GLN A 451 12.02 -7.74 -17.20
N VAL A 452 12.15 -6.41 -17.14
CA VAL A 452 12.19 -5.53 -18.33
C VAL A 452 13.41 -5.84 -19.19
N LYS A 453 14.59 -6.03 -18.58
CA LYS A 453 15.81 -6.38 -19.32
C LYS A 453 15.66 -7.69 -20.09
N ARG A 454 15.07 -8.70 -19.45
CA ARG A 454 14.78 -9.99 -20.09
C ARG A 454 13.76 -9.86 -21.22
N ALA A 455 12.71 -9.06 -21.02
CA ALA A 455 11.64 -8.88 -21.99
C ALA A 455 12.05 -8.05 -23.22
N LEU A 456 12.88 -7.02 -23.03
CA LEU A 456 13.25 -6.08 -24.10
C LEU A 456 14.57 -6.42 -24.81
N GLY A 457 15.47 -7.17 -24.17
CA GLY A 457 16.78 -7.50 -24.72
C GLY A 457 17.56 -6.24 -25.10
N ALA A 458 17.98 -6.13 -26.36
CA ALA A 458 18.76 -4.99 -26.87
C ALA A 458 18.05 -3.63 -26.73
N ARG A 459 16.72 -3.61 -26.63
CA ARG A 459 15.95 -2.36 -26.45
C ARG A 459 15.94 -1.83 -25.01
N PHE A 460 16.48 -2.58 -24.05
CA PHE A 460 16.43 -2.23 -22.63
C PHE A 460 17.03 -0.84 -22.36
N ASP A 461 18.25 -0.58 -22.85
CA ASP A 461 18.97 0.66 -22.54
C ASP A 461 18.36 1.91 -23.21
N ASP A 462 17.47 1.75 -24.19
CA ASP A 462 16.74 2.86 -24.81
C ASP A 462 15.39 3.17 -24.14
N ASN A 463 14.87 2.22 -23.35
CA ASN A 463 13.48 2.25 -22.86
C ASN A 463 13.36 2.20 -21.34
N TYR A 464 14.42 1.89 -20.59
CA TYR A 464 14.34 1.74 -19.15
C TYR A 464 15.52 2.35 -18.40
N ARG A 465 15.23 3.04 -17.29
CA ARG A 465 16.18 3.50 -16.28
C ARG A 465 15.65 3.19 -14.88
N LEU A 466 16.56 2.95 -13.94
CA LEU A 466 16.27 2.80 -12.52
C LEU A 466 17.18 3.76 -11.74
N TRP A 467 16.57 4.63 -10.96
CA TRP A 467 17.25 5.58 -10.07
C TRP A 467 17.01 5.16 -8.63
N TYR A 468 18.08 5.15 -7.84
CA TYR A 468 18.01 4.95 -6.40
C TYR A 468 18.31 6.26 -5.69
N ASN A 469 17.54 6.55 -4.65
CA ASN A 469 17.77 7.69 -3.78
C ASN A 469 18.11 7.19 -2.37
N GLU A 470 19.22 7.69 -1.85
CA GLU A 470 19.65 7.46 -0.46
C GLU A 470 18.86 8.36 0.49
N ASN A 471 18.64 7.91 1.73
CA ASN A 471 17.97 8.69 2.77
C ASN A 471 16.56 9.15 2.40
N THR A 472 15.84 8.42 1.55
CA THR A 472 14.43 8.69 1.22
C THR A 472 13.54 7.58 1.74
N ASP A 473 12.33 7.89 2.18
CA ASP A 473 11.36 6.91 2.68
C ASP A 473 10.21 6.68 1.67
N HIS A 474 9.10 6.12 2.15
CA HIS A 474 7.89 5.91 1.36
C HIS A 474 7.12 7.21 1.03
N SER A 475 7.38 8.29 1.75
CA SER A 475 6.52 9.48 1.81
C SER A 475 6.77 10.43 0.64
N TYR A 476 6.05 10.24 -0.47
CA TYR A 476 6.16 11.08 -1.67
C TYR A 476 5.93 12.58 -1.42
N GLU A 477 4.96 12.92 -0.57
CA GLU A 477 4.66 14.32 -0.21
C GLU A 477 5.58 14.86 0.89
N GLY A 478 6.55 14.06 1.34
CA GLY A 478 7.35 14.33 2.54
C GLY A 478 6.63 13.90 3.82
N PRO A 479 7.33 14.00 4.97
CA PRO A 479 6.77 13.65 6.28
C PRO A 479 5.60 14.60 6.62
N LYS A 480 4.42 14.03 6.88
CA LYS A 480 3.19 14.78 7.25
C LYS A 480 3.17 15.26 8.70
N GLU A 481 4.06 14.73 9.53
CA GLU A 481 4.18 15.03 10.96
C GLU A 481 5.64 15.38 11.30
N PRO A 482 5.90 16.20 12.34
CA PRO A 482 7.23 16.34 12.91
C PRO A 482 7.62 15.00 13.55
N SER A 483 8.24 14.14 12.75
CA SER A 483 8.94 12.94 13.21
C SER A 483 10.41 13.28 13.35
N THR A 484 11.10 12.67 14.31
CA THR A 484 12.57 12.70 14.38
C THR A 484 13.19 12.29 13.05
N ARG A 485 12.51 11.38 12.31
CA ARG A 485 12.86 10.93 10.97
C ARG A 485 12.82 12.03 9.90
N GLY A 486 11.99 13.06 10.05
CA GLY A 486 11.97 14.21 9.13
C GLY A 486 13.30 14.97 9.05
N ALA A 487 14.16 14.86 10.08
CA ALA A 487 15.52 15.41 10.06
C ALA A 487 16.52 14.55 9.27
N PHE A 488 16.19 13.28 8.99
CA PHE A 488 17.07 12.31 8.35
C PHE A 488 16.61 11.93 6.93
N ILE A 489 15.37 12.26 6.57
CA ILE A 489 14.80 11.91 5.27
C ILE A 489 14.82 13.09 4.29
N VAL A 490 15.37 12.83 3.10
CA VAL A 490 15.35 13.70 1.94
C VAL A 490 13.98 13.61 1.25
N GLN A 491 13.36 14.74 0.98
CA GLN A 491 12.16 14.79 0.16
C GLN A 491 12.52 14.50 -1.30
N TYR A 492 11.93 13.45 -1.89
CA TYR A 492 12.29 12.99 -3.24
C TYR A 492 11.28 13.39 -4.32
N ARG A 493 10.27 14.21 -3.99
CA ARG A 493 9.28 14.70 -4.96
C ARG A 493 9.94 15.39 -6.16
N GLY A 494 10.95 16.24 -5.90
CA GLY A 494 11.72 16.91 -6.94
C GLY A 494 12.45 15.94 -7.89
N ILE A 495 12.84 14.76 -7.40
CA ILE A 495 13.47 13.71 -8.20
C ILE A 495 12.45 13.08 -9.15
N CYS A 496 11.22 12.82 -8.69
CA CYS A 496 10.12 12.37 -9.55
C CYS A 496 9.75 13.40 -10.61
N GLN A 497 9.69 14.68 -10.21
CA GLN A 497 9.46 15.80 -11.12
C GLN A 497 10.55 15.90 -12.19
N GLN A 498 11.83 15.74 -11.81
CA GLN A 498 12.94 15.74 -12.75
C GLN A 498 12.85 14.57 -13.73
N ALA A 499 12.54 13.35 -13.26
CA ALA A 499 12.37 12.20 -14.15
C ALA A 499 11.28 12.43 -15.20
N LEU A 500 10.15 13.05 -14.82
CA LEU A 500 9.09 13.42 -15.77
C LEU A 500 9.55 14.46 -16.79
N ARG A 501 10.37 15.44 -16.38
CA ARG A 501 10.98 16.41 -17.31
C ARG A 501 11.95 15.72 -18.27
N ASP A 502 12.84 14.87 -17.78
CA ASP A 502 13.81 14.13 -18.60
C ASP A 502 13.12 13.20 -19.60
N LEU A 503 12.03 12.56 -19.18
CA LEU A 503 11.24 11.68 -20.02
C LEU A 503 10.46 12.44 -21.11
N SER A 504 10.12 13.70 -20.84
CA SER A 504 9.33 14.55 -21.73
C SER A 504 10.13 15.58 -22.52
N ALA A 505 11.46 15.58 -22.37
CA ALA A 505 12.38 16.51 -23.02
C ALA A 505 12.43 16.37 -24.55
#